data_AF-A0A653W544-F1
#
_entry.id   AF-A0A653W544-F1
#
_cell.length_a   1.000
_cell.length_b   1.000
_cell.length_c   1.000
_cell.angle_alpha   90.00
_cell.angle_beta   90.00
_cell.angle_gamma   90.00
#
_symmetry.space_group_name_H-M   'P 1'
#
loop_
_entity.id
_entity.type
_entity.pdbx_description
1 polymer ?
#
loop_
_entity_poly.entity_id
_entity_poly.type
_entity_poly.pdbx_seq_one_letter_code
_entity_poly.pdbx_strand_id
1 'polypeptide(L)'
;MKPSERHEQHADLMTAFRHAYVDLINSSKLFQPEDSFIPRFGPASDHSSWQAKYSAVSAAAGAASRAYRPYGGVMTLRNAAVVMNGVDPVANWEMSLKDPKQLPPESVLSAVEAAVANASQQALEARQRERGITGLIAAFLRWPSNLREAVGPGRGAQRAAAGFIGLLGQIFVGAIGAALSVGIVAGSVALWRLAF
;
A
#
# COMPACT_ATOMS: atom_id res chain seq x y z
N MET A 1 -3.94 8.03 10.32
CA MET A 1 -2.92 7.27 9.57
C MET A 1 -2.41 8.12 8.43
N LYS A 2 -1.09 8.27 8.33
CA LYS A 2 -0.44 8.98 7.22
C LYS A 2 -0.59 8.17 5.92
N PRO A 3 -0.57 8.83 4.74
CA PRO A 3 -0.53 8.12 3.47
C PRO A 3 0.59 7.09 3.41
N SER A 4 1.83 7.44 3.80
CA SER A 4 2.96 6.51 3.82
C SER A 4 2.68 5.23 4.64
N GLU A 5 2.21 5.40 5.88
CA GLU A 5 1.82 4.30 6.79
C GLU A 5 0.72 3.41 6.20
N ARG A 6 -0.24 4.00 5.47
CA ARG A 6 -1.31 3.23 4.80
C ARG A 6 -0.75 2.32 3.71
N HIS A 7 0.13 2.86 2.87
CA HIS A 7 0.75 2.11 1.79
C HIS A 7 1.65 0.98 2.33
N GLU A 8 2.40 1.25 3.41
CA GLU A 8 3.18 0.23 4.14
C GLU A 8 2.26 -0.87 4.69
N GLN A 9 1.18 -0.49 5.39
CA GLN A 9 0.21 -1.45 5.92
C GLN A 9 -0.39 -2.34 4.81
N HIS A 10 -0.72 -1.77 3.66
CA HIS A 10 -1.24 -2.56 2.55
C HIS A 10 -0.20 -3.55 1.99
N ALA A 11 1.07 -3.14 1.88
CA ALA A 11 2.17 -4.01 1.48
C ALA A 11 2.36 -5.18 2.47
N ASP A 12 2.27 -4.92 3.77
CA ASP A 12 2.38 -5.93 4.81
C ASP A 12 1.24 -6.97 4.72
N LEU A 13 0.00 -6.51 4.51
CA LEU A 13 -1.17 -7.39 4.36
C LEU A 13 -1.03 -8.31 3.14
N MET A 14 -0.58 -7.78 2.01
CA MET A 14 -0.34 -8.58 0.80
C MET A 14 0.84 -9.55 0.98
N THR A 15 1.88 -9.15 1.70
CA THR A 15 3.03 -10.01 2.03
C THR A 15 2.64 -11.17 2.93
N ALA A 16 1.80 -10.92 3.94
CA ALA A 16 1.27 -11.95 4.81
C ALA A 16 0.47 -13.01 4.03
N PHE A 17 -0.39 -12.56 3.10
CA PHE A 17 -1.08 -13.48 2.18
C PHE A 17 -0.10 -14.28 1.32
N ARG A 18 0.89 -13.62 0.69
CA ARG A 18 1.91 -14.28 -0.13
C ARG A 18 2.60 -15.39 0.66
N HIS A 19 3.05 -15.12 1.88
CA HIS A 19 3.77 -16.11 2.69
C HIS A 19 2.89 -17.31 3.01
N ALA A 20 1.67 -17.08 3.50
CA ALA A 20 0.72 -18.16 3.77
C ALA A 20 0.43 -18.98 2.50
N TYR A 21 0.29 -18.31 1.36
CA TYR A 21 -0.04 -18.96 0.09
C TYR A 21 1.12 -19.80 -0.44
N VAL A 22 2.36 -19.30 -0.37
CA VAL A 22 3.57 -20.08 -0.69
C VAL A 22 3.68 -21.30 0.23
N ASP A 23 3.44 -21.15 1.53
CA ASP A 23 3.49 -22.26 2.48
C ASP A 23 2.45 -23.35 2.17
N LEU A 24 1.26 -22.95 1.73
CA LEU A 24 0.22 -23.85 1.27
C LEU A 24 0.64 -24.59 0.00
N ILE A 25 1.09 -23.88 -1.03
CA ILE A 25 1.51 -24.47 -2.31
C ILE A 25 2.67 -25.45 -2.11
N ASN A 26 3.67 -25.08 -1.31
CA ASN A 26 4.81 -25.95 -0.99
C ASN A 26 4.42 -27.21 -0.19
N SER A 27 3.25 -27.20 0.47
CA SER A 27 2.69 -28.36 1.17
C SER A 27 1.67 -29.14 0.34
N SER A 28 1.46 -28.72 -0.91
CA SER A 28 0.50 -29.31 -1.81
C SER A 28 1.19 -30.18 -2.85
N LYS A 29 0.49 -31.19 -3.35
CA LYS A 29 0.85 -31.91 -4.57
C LYS A 29 -0.24 -31.74 -5.61
N LEU A 30 0.16 -31.75 -6.87
CA LEU A 30 -0.77 -31.82 -7.98
C LEU A 30 -1.25 -33.28 -8.12
N PHE A 31 -2.55 -33.48 -8.13
CA PHE A 31 -3.15 -34.79 -8.39
C PHE A 31 -4.34 -34.65 -9.33
N GLN A 32 -4.69 -35.72 -10.03
CA GLN A 32 -5.85 -35.76 -10.91
C GLN A 32 -6.91 -36.65 -10.25
N PRO A 33 -8.06 -36.10 -9.81
CA PRO A 33 -9.14 -36.93 -9.26
C PRO A 33 -9.65 -37.91 -10.32
N GLU A 34 -10.02 -39.14 -9.92
CA GLU A 34 -10.48 -40.19 -10.84
C GLU A 34 -11.69 -39.73 -11.69
N ASP A 35 -12.56 -38.89 -11.13
CA ASP A 35 -13.75 -38.35 -11.80
C ASP A 35 -13.54 -36.99 -12.49
N SER A 36 -12.30 -36.50 -12.62
CA SER A 36 -12.01 -35.16 -13.13
C SER A 36 -10.80 -35.11 -14.06
N PHE A 37 -11.01 -34.58 -15.27
CA PHE A 37 -9.91 -34.28 -16.20
C PHE A 37 -9.07 -33.06 -15.79
N ILE A 38 -9.50 -32.32 -14.77
CA ILE A 38 -8.82 -31.11 -14.28
C ILE A 38 -7.94 -31.49 -13.08
N PRO A 39 -6.60 -31.30 -13.16
CA PRO A 39 -5.70 -31.55 -12.04
C PRO A 39 -5.94 -30.50 -10.93
N ARG A 40 -5.72 -30.88 -9.68
CA ARG A 40 -5.96 -30.03 -8.50
C ARG A 40 -4.79 -30.11 -7.53
N PHE A 41 -4.58 -29.05 -6.78
CA PHE A 41 -3.69 -29.06 -5.63
C PHE A 41 -4.42 -29.56 -4.39
N GLY A 42 -3.76 -30.42 -3.63
CA GLY A 42 -4.24 -30.91 -2.33
C GLY A 42 -3.09 -31.42 -1.48
N PRO A 43 -3.38 -32.03 -0.31
CA PRO A 43 -2.35 -32.36 0.66
C PRO A 43 -1.31 -33.32 0.09
N ALA A 44 -0.03 -32.96 0.23
CA ALA A 44 1.07 -33.84 -0.17
C ALA A 44 1.16 -35.09 0.73
N SER A 45 0.99 -34.91 2.04
CA SER A 45 1.08 -35.96 3.07
C SER A 45 -0.03 -35.82 4.11
N ASP A 46 0.12 -34.89 5.06
CA ASP A 46 -0.82 -34.70 6.18
C ASP A 46 -1.94 -33.71 5.83
N HIS A 47 -3.17 -34.21 5.86
CA HIS A 47 -4.36 -33.41 5.58
C HIS A 47 -4.61 -32.34 6.65
N SER A 48 -4.30 -32.61 7.91
CA SER A 48 -4.59 -31.68 9.01
C SER A 48 -3.69 -30.45 8.97
N SER A 49 -2.38 -30.64 8.79
CA SER A 49 -1.41 -29.56 8.55
C SER A 49 -1.74 -28.76 7.30
N TRP A 50 -2.11 -29.42 6.20
CA TRP A 50 -2.52 -28.75 4.97
C TRP A 50 -3.76 -27.88 5.18
N GLN A 51 -4.78 -28.40 5.87
CA GLN A 51 -6.01 -27.68 6.16
C GLN A 51 -5.77 -26.46 7.06
N ALA A 52 -4.83 -26.54 8.01
CA ALA A 52 -4.43 -25.40 8.82
C ALA A 52 -3.79 -24.30 7.97
N LYS A 53 -2.91 -24.67 7.03
CA LYS A 53 -2.30 -23.72 6.07
C LYS A 53 -3.35 -23.12 5.13
N TYR A 54 -4.27 -23.93 4.62
CA TYR A 54 -5.39 -23.47 3.82
C TYR A 54 -6.21 -22.42 4.58
N SER A 55 -6.50 -22.67 5.85
CA SER A 55 -7.23 -21.73 6.72
C SER A 55 -6.45 -20.43 6.97
N ALA A 56 -5.12 -20.51 7.11
CA ALA A 56 -4.26 -19.34 7.23
C ALA A 56 -4.29 -18.46 5.97
N VAL A 57 -4.28 -19.07 4.78
CA VAL A 57 -4.43 -18.34 3.51
C VAL A 57 -5.79 -17.67 3.44
N SER A 58 -6.88 -18.39 3.75
CA SER A 58 -8.23 -17.83 3.78
C SER A 58 -8.34 -16.61 4.70
N ALA A 59 -7.73 -16.69 5.89
CA ALA A 59 -7.72 -15.58 6.86
C ALA A 59 -6.97 -14.35 6.31
N ALA A 60 -5.82 -14.56 5.66
CA ALA A 60 -5.03 -13.47 5.08
C ALA A 60 -5.69 -12.85 3.84
N ALA A 61 -6.34 -13.66 3.00
CA ALA A 61 -6.90 -13.24 1.71
C ALA A 61 -7.94 -12.12 1.83
N GLY A 62 -8.76 -12.14 2.89
CA GLY A 62 -9.80 -11.14 3.10
C GLY A 62 -9.25 -9.70 3.25
N ALA A 63 -8.19 -9.52 4.04
CA ALA A 63 -7.56 -8.22 4.20
C ALA A 63 -6.65 -7.88 3.01
N ALA A 64 -5.92 -8.87 2.49
CA ALA A 64 -5.02 -8.69 1.36
C ALA A 64 -5.75 -8.29 0.07
N SER A 65 -6.93 -8.87 -0.23
CA SER A 65 -7.72 -8.49 -1.42
C SER A 65 -8.16 -7.02 -1.40
N ARG A 66 -8.55 -6.50 -0.23
CA ARG A 66 -8.87 -5.07 -0.08
C ARG A 66 -7.63 -4.19 -0.26
N ALA A 67 -6.50 -4.62 0.29
CA ALA A 67 -5.22 -3.94 0.15
C ALA A 67 -4.68 -3.99 -1.30
N TYR A 68 -4.98 -5.05 -2.05
CA TYR A 68 -4.53 -5.29 -3.41
C TYR A 68 -5.15 -4.34 -4.44
N ARG A 69 -6.47 -4.10 -4.36
CA ARG A 69 -7.23 -3.28 -5.33
C ARG A 69 -6.56 -1.98 -5.81
N PRO A 70 -5.99 -1.12 -4.95
CA PRO A 70 -5.36 0.12 -5.40
C PRO A 70 -3.96 -0.04 -6.05
N TYR A 71 -3.32 -1.21 -5.97
CA TYR A 71 -1.96 -1.43 -6.48
C TYR A 71 -1.85 -2.52 -7.54
N GLY A 72 -2.81 -3.44 -7.54
CA GLY A 72 -2.84 -4.61 -8.38
C GLY A 72 -3.73 -4.45 -9.61
N GLY A 73 -3.52 -5.34 -10.58
CA GLY A 73 -4.36 -5.47 -11.76
C GLY A 73 -5.41 -6.56 -11.60
N VAL A 74 -6.35 -6.61 -12.54
CA VAL A 74 -7.25 -7.74 -12.70
C VAL A 74 -6.75 -8.68 -13.79
N MET A 75 -7.11 -9.95 -13.68
CA MET A 75 -6.81 -10.97 -14.69
C MET A 75 -8.04 -11.26 -15.54
N THR A 76 -7.80 -11.64 -16.80
CA THR A 76 -8.79 -12.28 -17.64
C THR A 76 -8.50 -13.76 -17.68
N LEU A 77 -9.41 -14.57 -17.15
CA LEU A 77 -9.33 -16.02 -17.22
C LEU A 77 -10.15 -16.50 -18.42
N ARG A 78 -9.61 -17.46 -19.16
CA ARG A 78 -10.28 -18.04 -20.31
C ARG A 78 -10.31 -19.55 -20.16
N ASN A 79 -11.53 -20.10 -20.19
CA ASN A 79 -11.72 -21.53 -20.39
C ASN A 79 -12.45 -21.78 -21.72
N ALA A 80 -12.62 -23.05 -22.08
CA ALA A 80 -13.22 -23.44 -23.36
C ALA A 80 -14.68 -22.98 -23.53
N ALA A 81 -15.38 -22.61 -22.45
CA ALA A 81 -16.79 -22.25 -22.44
C ALA A 81 -17.07 -20.78 -22.06
N VAL A 82 -16.17 -20.13 -21.31
CA VAL A 82 -16.40 -18.82 -20.66
C VAL A 82 -15.10 -18.01 -20.58
N VAL A 83 -15.22 -16.71 -20.83
CA VAL A 83 -14.20 -15.70 -20.52
C VAL A 83 -14.63 -14.94 -19.27
N MET A 84 -13.86 -15.05 -18.20
CA MET A 84 -14.07 -14.31 -16.95
C MET A 84 -13.12 -13.11 -16.95
N ASN A 85 -13.68 -11.91 -17.10
CA ASN A 85 -12.91 -10.66 -17.02
C ASN A 85 -12.94 -10.10 -15.60
N GLY A 86 -11.91 -9.35 -15.22
CA GLY A 86 -11.93 -8.60 -13.96
C GLY A 86 -11.65 -9.44 -12.72
N VAL A 87 -10.96 -10.58 -12.87
CA VAL A 87 -10.69 -11.49 -11.76
C VAL A 87 -9.58 -10.93 -10.87
N ASP A 88 -9.91 -10.68 -9.61
CA ASP A 88 -8.91 -10.36 -8.57
C ASP A 88 -8.20 -11.66 -8.14
N PRO A 89 -6.88 -11.81 -8.39
CA PRO A 89 -6.17 -13.04 -8.10
C PRO A 89 -6.06 -13.35 -6.61
N VAL A 90 -6.10 -12.32 -5.74
CA VAL A 90 -6.05 -12.49 -4.29
C VAL A 90 -7.39 -12.91 -3.74
N ALA A 91 -8.49 -12.39 -4.29
CA ALA A 91 -9.83 -12.81 -3.88
C ALA A 91 -10.20 -14.21 -4.42
N ASN A 92 -9.66 -14.58 -5.59
CA ASN A 92 -9.97 -15.82 -6.30
C ASN A 92 -8.83 -16.86 -6.23
N TRP A 93 -7.94 -16.72 -5.25
CA TRP A 93 -6.77 -17.59 -5.08
C TRP A 93 -7.14 -19.07 -5.04
N GLU A 94 -8.30 -19.45 -4.48
CA GLU A 94 -8.73 -20.85 -4.41
C GLU A 94 -8.89 -21.50 -5.80
N MET A 95 -9.20 -20.70 -6.83
CA MET A 95 -9.28 -21.17 -8.21
C MET A 95 -7.95 -21.72 -8.70
N SER A 96 -6.83 -21.18 -8.22
CA SER A 96 -5.51 -21.71 -8.57
C SER A 96 -5.19 -23.07 -7.96
N LEU A 97 -5.91 -23.48 -6.92
CA LEU A 97 -5.83 -24.83 -6.37
C LEU A 97 -6.77 -25.79 -7.10
N LYS A 98 -7.98 -25.31 -7.42
CA LYS A 98 -9.05 -26.13 -8.02
C LYS A 98 -8.91 -26.31 -9.53
N ASP A 99 -8.35 -25.32 -10.21
CA ASP A 99 -8.06 -25.33 -11.65
C ASP A 99 -6.78 -24.53 -11.95
N PRO A 100 -5.60 -25.09 -11.63
CA PRO A 100 -4.31 -24.45 -11.87
C PRO A 100 -4.00 -24.23 -13.35
N LYS A 101 -4.75 -24.86 -14.28
CA LYS A 101 -4.61 -24.58 -15.71
C LYS A 101 -5.25 -23.24 -16.09
N GLN A 102 -6.36 -22.88 -15.44
CA GLN A 102 -7.01 -21.59 -15.64
C GLN A 102 -6.31 -20.46 -14.89
N LEU A 103 -5.90 -20.72 -13.65
CA LEU A 103 -5.19 -19.75 -12.82
C LEU A 103 -3.95 -20.40 -12.19
N PRO A 104 -2.78 -20.35 -12.83
CA PRO A 104 -1.56 -20.92 -12.25
C PRO A 104 -1.21 -20.26 -10.91
N PRO A 105 -0.74 -21.02 -9.89
CA PRO A 105 -0.27 -20.45 -8.63
C PRO A 105 0.78 -19.34 -8.80
N GLU A 106 1.64 -19.49 -9.79
CA GLU A 106 2.69 -18.52 -10.13
C GLU A 106 2.10 -17.19 -10.60
N SER A 107 0.95 -17.22 -11.29
CA SER A 107 0.24 -15.99 -11.69
C SER A 107 -0.29 -15.24 -10.47
N VAL A 108 -0.88 -15.96 -9.50
CA VAL A 108 -1.34 -15.35 -8.24
C VAL A 108 -0.17 -14.72 -7.50
N LEU A 109 0.95 -15.46 -7.37
CA LEU A 109 2.16 -14.96 -6.71
C LEU A 109 2.75 -13.73 -7.41
N SER A 110 2.93 -13.80 -8.73
CA SER A 110 3.49 -12.70 -9.52
C SER A 110 2.65 -11.42 -9.42
N ALA A 111 1.32 -11.56 -9.46
CA ALA A 111 0.41 -10.41 -9.31
C ALA A 111 0.51 -9.78 -7.92
N VAL A 112 0.56 -10.59 -6.86
CA VAL A 112 0.73 -10.10 -5.49
C VAL A 112 2.08 -9.44 -5.30
N GLU A 113 3.16 -10.02 -5.81
CA GLU A 113 4.50 -9.44 -5.74
C GLU A 113 4.58 -8.09 -6.45
N ALA A 114 3.99 -7.97 -7.64
CA ALA A 114 3.90 -6.70 -8.35
C ALA A 114 3.11 -5.66 -7.55
N ALA A 115 1.99 -6.05 -6.94
CA ALA A 115 1.19 -5.16 -6.10
C ALA A 115 1.92 -4.73 -4.82
N VAL A 116 2.68 -5.63 -4.18
CA VAL A 116 3.55 -5.31 -3.02
C VAL A 116 4.62 -4.30 -3.42
N ALA A 117 5.28 -4.50 -4.56
CA ALA A 117 6.28 -3.55 -5.08
C ALA A 117 5.66 -2.17 -5.35
N ASN A 118 4.48 -2.13 -5.98
CA ASN A 118 3.74 -0.89 -6.23
C ASN A 118 3.34 -0.18 -4.93
N ALA A 119 2.83 -0.91 -3.93
CA ALA A 119 2.48 -0.36 -2.63
C ALA A 119 3.71 0.22 -1.91
N SER A 120 4.82 -0.50 -1.94
CA SER A 120 6.09 -0.08 -1.33
C SER A 120 6.65 1.17 -2.00
N GLN A 121 6.59 1.25 -3.33
CA GLN A 121 6.98 2.44 -4.09
C GLN A 121 6.11 3.65 -3.73
N GLN A 122 4.79 3.47 -3.67
CA GLN A 122 3.88 4.55 -3.26
C GLN A 122 4.11 4.98 -1.80
N ALA A 123 4.49 4.07 -0.90
CA ALA A 123 4.88 4.41 0.46
C ALA A 123 6.12 5.31 0.49
N LEU A 124 7.14 4.98 -0.31
CA LEU A 124 8.37 5.78 -0.43
C LEU A 124 8.06 7.18 -0.97
N GLU A 125 7.28 7.28 -2.06
CA GLU A 125 6.88 8.56 -2.65
C GLU A 125 6.01 9.40 -1.69
N ALA A 126 5.11 8.76 -0.95
CA ALA A 126 4.33 9.42 0.09
C ALA A 126 5.24 9.94 1.21
N ARG A 127 6.21 9.13 1.67
CA ARG A 127 7.16 9.53 2.71
C ARG A 127 8.06 10.68 2.25
N GLN A 128 8.45 10.72 0.98
CA GLN A 128 9.21 11.84 0.41
C GLN A 128 8.35 13.12 0.35
N ARG A 129 7.09 13.04 -0.08
CA ARG A 129 6.15 14.18 -0.08
C ARG A 129 5.84 14.69 1.32
N GLU A 130 5.72 13.79 2.29
CA GLU A 130 5.56 14.12 3.71
C GLU A 130 6.79 14.84 4.30
N ARG A 131 7.99 14.60 3.75
CA ARG A 131 9.23 15.30 4.14
C ARG A 131 9.49 16.60 3.37
N GLY A 132 8.83 16.81 2.22
CA GLY A 132 8.99 18.00 1.38
C GLY A 132 8.24 19.24 1.88
N ILE A 133 8.39 20.37 1.16
CA ILE A 133 7.75 21.67 1.47
C ILE A 133 6.23 21.53 1.62
N THR A 134 5.58 20.66 0.84
CA THR A 134 4.14 20.37 0.96
C THR A 134 3.80 19.65 2.27
N GLY A 135 4.66 18.75 2.75
CA GLY A 135 4.54 18.11 4.06
C GLY A 135 4.71 19.10 5.21
N LEU A 136 5.65 20.05 5.09
CA LEU A 136 5.80 21.19 6.00
C LEU A 136 4.58 22.10 6.00
N ILE A 137 4.03 22.45 4.83
CA ILE A 137 2.81 23.27 4.71
C ILE A 137 1.60 22.51 5.28
N ALA A 138 1.45 21.21 5.00
CA ALA A 138 0.35 20.40 5.54
C ALA A 138 0.45 20.21 7.06
N ALA A 139 1.66 20.04 7.60
CA ALA A 139 1.89 20.00 9.04
C ALA A 139 1.57 21.36 9.68
N PHE A 140 1.96 22.46 9.05
CA PHE A 140 1.63 23.81 9.49
C PHE A 140 0.12 24.07 9.44
N LEU A 141 -0.58 23.66 8.37
CA LEU A 141 -2.04 23.82 8.25
C LEU A 141 -2.83 22.99 9.26
N ARG A 142 -2.31 21.82 9.69
CA ARG A 142 -2.94 20.97 10.73
C ARG A 142 -2.65 21.42 12.15
N TRP A 143 -1.58 22.19 12.38
CA TRP A 143 -1.17 22.61 13.72
C TRP A 143 -2.21 23.49 14.44
N PRO A 144 -2.88 24.48 13.82
CA PRO A 144 -3.90 25.29 14.50
C PRO A 144 -5.06 24.48 15.09
N SER A 145 -5.49 23.42 14.38
CA SER A 145 -6.52 22.49 14.83
C SER A 145 -6.07 21.69 16.05
N ASN A 146 -4.85 21.13 16.02
CA ASN A 146 -4.31 20.34 17.13
C ASN A 146 -4.06 21.20 18.39
N LEU A 147 -3.67 22.47 18.21
CA LEU A 147 -3.53 23.42 19.33
C LEU A 147 -4.88 23.80 19.94
N ARG A 148 -5.94 23.97 19.13
CA ARG A 148 -7.29 24.25 19.67
C ARG A 148 -7.84 23.07 20.48
N GLU A 149 -7.56 21.84 20.06
CA GLU A 149 -7.94 20.64 20.81
C GLU A 149 -7.15 20.51 22.12
N ALA A 150 -5.87 20.84 22.12
CA ALA A 150 -5.01 20.72 23.31
C ALA A 150 -5.27 21.78 24.39
N VAL A 151 -5.78 22.97 24.02
CA VAL A 151 -5.86 24.12 24.94
C VAL A 151 -7.23 24.22 25.67
N GLY A 152 -8.24 23.44 25.27
CA GLY A 152 -9.56 23.42 25.91
C GLY A 152 -10.35 24.74 25.78
N PRO A 153 -11.63 24.79 26.18
CA PRO A 153 -12.56 25.88 25.84
C PRO A 153 -12.38 27.19 26.65
N GLY A 154 -11.25 27.39 27.35
CA GLY A 154 -11.02 28.57 28.19
C GLY A 154 -10.72 29.84 27.40
N ARG A 155 -11.52 30.91 27.60
CA ARG A 155 -11.39 32.23 26.91
C ARG A 155 -10.01 32.89 27.04
N GLY A 156 -9.31 32.69 28.17
CA GLY A 156 -7.95 33.24 28.38
C GLY A 156 -6.86 32.49 27.62
N ALA A 157 -6.96 31.16 27.58
CA ALA A 157 -6.02 30.29 26.88
C ALA A 157 -6.16 30.37 25.36
N GLN A 158 -7.38 30.60 24.86
CA GLN A 158 -7.65 30.87 23.43
C GLN A 158 -7.02 32.19 22.94
N ARG A 159 -7.00 33.25 23.77
CA ARG A 159 -6.34 34.53 23.42
C ARG A 159 -4.81 34.39 23.34
N ALA A 160 -4.21 33.65 24.26
CA ALA A 160 -2.78 33.36 24.24
C ALA A 160 -2.38 32.51 23.02
N ALA A 161 -3.19 31.47 22.71
CA ALA A 161 -2.99 30.65 21.52
C ALA A 161 -3.09 31.47 20.22
N ALA A 162 -4.06 32.39 20.11
CA ALA A 162 -4.20 33.24 18.92
C ALA A 162 -3.00 34.19 18.70
N GLY A 163 -2.46 34.78 19.77
CA GLY A 163 -1.27 35.64 19.70
C GLY A 163 0.00 34.85 19.31
N PHE A 164 0.17 33.65 19.87
CA PHE A 164 1.32 32.78 19.57
C PHE A 164 1.27 32.21 18.14
N ILE A 165 0.07 31.87 17.66
CA ILE A 165 -0.16 31.46 16.26
C ILE A 165 0.21 32.59 15.28
N GLY A 166 -0.12 33.84 15.61
CA GLY A 166 0.21 35.00 14.77
C GLY A 166 1.72 35.21 14.64
N LEU A 167 2.46 35.18 15.75
CA LEU A 167 3.90 35.37 15.78
C LEU A 167 4.65 34.27 15.02
N LEU A 168 4.28 33.00 15.26
CA LEU A 168 4.90 31.86 14.57
C LEU A 168 4.54 31.80 13.09
N GLY A 169 3.32 32.20 12.72
CA GLY A 169 2.94 32.35 11.32
C GLY A 169 3.80 33.37 10.59
N GLN A 170 4.14 34.49 11.24
CA GLN A 170 5.04 35.50 10.67
C GLN A 170 6.47 35.00 10.51
N ILE A 171 7.00 34.27 11.50
CA ILE A 171 8.34 33.68 11.42
C ILE A 171 8.39 32.63 10.30
N PHE A 172 7.34 31.82 10.14
CA PHE A 172 7.29 30.78 9.12
C PHE A 172 7.17 31.35 7.71
N VAL A 173 6.31 32.36 7.51
CA VAL A 173 6.22 33.10 6.23
C VAL A 173 7.53 33.81 5.92
N GLY A 174 8.18 34.42 6.92
CA GLY A 174 9.49 35.04 6.77
C GLY A 174 10.58 34.03 6.39
N ALA A 175 10.59 32.85 7.00
CA ALA A 175 11.53 31.77 6.71
C ALA A 175 11.33 31.19 5.29
N ILE A 176 10.08 30.98 4.86
CA ILE A 176 9.77 30.55 3.48
C ILE A 176 10.15 31.64 2.48
N GLY A 177 9.82 32.89 2.77
CA GLY A 177 10.20 34.04 1.94
C GLY A 177 11.71 34.11 1.76
N ALA A 178 12.47 34.04 2.85
CA ALA A 178 13.94 34.06 2.83
C ALA A 178 14.53 32.85 2.06
N ALA A 179 13.99 31.64 2.27
CA ALA A 179 14.44 30.45 1.56
C ALA A 179 14.18 30.53 0.04
N LEU A 180 13.02 31.07 -0.37
CA LEU A 180 12.71 31.33 -1.77
C LEU A 180 13.61 32.41 -2.36
N SER A 181 13.90 33.48 -1.62
CA SER A 181 14.83 34.54 -2.06
C SER A 181 16.24 33.99 -2.28
N VAL A 182 16.75 33.16 -1.36
CA VAL A 182 18.06 32.52 -1.50
C VAL A 182 18.08 31.55 -2.69
N GLY A 183 17.01 30.79 -2.90
CA GLY A 183 16.87 29.89 -4.06
C GLY A 183 16.85 30.63 -5.39
N ILE A 184 16.15 31.77 -5.46
CA ILE A 184 16.12 32.63 -6.66
C ILE A 184 17.51 33.21 -6.93
N VAL A 185 18.18 33.77 -5.91
CA VAL A 185 19.53 34.35 -6.06
C VAL A 185 20.55 33.28 -6.48
N ALA A 186 20.54 32.11 -5.85
CA ALA A 186 21.44 31.01 -6.20
C ALA A 186 21.17 30.48 -7.63
N GLY A 187 19.90 30.37 -8.01
CA GLY A 187 19.49 29.99 -9.36
C GLY A 187 19.90 31.02 -10.42
N SER A 188 19.73 32.31 -10.13
CA SER A 188 20.15 33.41 -11.02
C SER A 188 21.68 33.45 -11.18
N VAL A 189 22.46 33.22 -10.12
CA VAL A 189 23.92 33.15 -10.19
C VAL A 189 24.41 31.94 -10.97
N ALA A 190 23.76 30.78 -10.82
CA ALA A 190 24.09 29.58 -11.58
C ALA A 190 23.78 29.75 -13.08
N LEU A 191 22.64 30.36 -13.41
CA LEU A 191 22.28 30.73 -14.79
C LEU A 191 23.26 31.74 -15.40
N TRP A 192 23.72 32.71 -14.61
CA TRP A 192 24.68 33.72 -15.08
C TRP A 192 26.05 33.10 -15.40
N ARG A 193 26.54 32.17 -14.56
CA ARG A 193 27.78 31.40 -14.81
C ARG A 193 27.70 30.41 -15.98
N LEU A 194 26.49 30.07 -16.43
CA LEU A 194 26.29 29.23 -17.61
C LEU A 194 26.18 30.06 -18.89
N ALA A 195 25.81 31.34 -18.76
CA ALA A 195 25.60 32.25 -19.89
C ALA A 195 26.83 33.12 -20.23
N PHE A 196 27.76 33.28 -19.28
CA PHE A 196 29.01 34.05 -19.39
C PHE A 196 30.17 33.30 -18.75
#